data_AF-A0A7M4AE98-F1
#
_entry.id   AF-A0A7M4AE98-F1
#
_cell.length_a   1.000
_cell.length_b   1.000
_cell.length_c   1.000
_cell.angle_alpha   90.00
_cell.angle_beta   90.00
_cell.angle_gamma   90.00
#
_symmetry.space_group_name_H-M   'P 1'
#
loop_
_entity.id
_entity.type
_entity.pdbx_description
1 polymer ?
#
loop_
_entity_poly.entity_id
_entity_poly.type
_entity_poly.pdbx_seq_one_letter_code
_entity_poly.pdbx_strand_id
1 'polypeptide(L)'
;SGNWINSALDLTYDPLYSAFRDLLSDEGSIRVVPLPEVPDPNVSDYEWIDVDALNAISSRWVTLDMEGRARALSHLVRPSLIRSSPSTSRLEEIVWHCVMGNGWSTDLASQISSAKKYWEDDNPSIASSKFVDKLIRDGQI
;
A
#
# COMPACT_ATOMS: atom_id res chain seq x y z
N SER A 1 6.61 -13.66 -15.15
CA SER A 1 5.46 -12.80 -15.47
C SER A 1 4.85 -12.34 -14.16
N GLY A 2 5.38 -11.27 -13.57
CA GLY A 2 4.85 -10.71 -12.32
C GLY A 2 3.96 -9.54 -12.65
N ASN A 3 2.64 -9.75 -12.72
CA ASN A 3 1.68 -8.66 -12.90
C ASN A 3 1.75 -7.64 -11.76
N TRP A 4 2.34 -8.02 -10.62
CA TRP A 4 2.41 -7.21 -9.40
C TRP A 4 3.58 -6.22 -9.31
N ILE A 5 4.57 -6.33 -10.19
CA ILE A 5 5.76 -5.46 -10.20
C ILE A 5 5.74 -4.47 -11.40
N ASN A 6 4.86 -4.70 -12.37
CA ASN A 6 4.73 -3.86 -13.56
C ASN A 6 3.45 -3.02 -13.49
N SER A 7 3.38 -1.96 -14.31
CA SER A 7 2.26 -1.00 -14.41
C SER A 7 0.89 -1.61 -14.78
N ALA A 8 0.78 -2.93 -14.92
CA ALA A 8 -0.47 -3.65 -15.11
C ALA A 8 -1.40 -3.56 -13.89
N LEU A 9 -0.87 -3.62 -12.66
CA LEU A 9 -1.67 -3.42 -11.43
C LEU A 9 -2.25 -2.00 -11.33
N ASP A 10 -1.56 -1.01 -11.90
CA ASP A 10 -2.02 0.37 -11.84
C ASP A 10 -3.23 0.63 -12.76
N LEU A 11 -3.53 -0.30 -13.67
CA LEU A 11 -4.51 -0.13 -14.75
C LEU A 11 -5.74 -1.04 -14.65
N THR A 12 -5.68 -2.16 -13.93
CA THR A 12 -6.77 -3.15 -13.92
C THR A 12 -7.04 -3.75 -12.54
N TYR A 13 -8.32 -3.88 -12.20
CA TYR A 13 -8.80 -4.66 -11.07
C TYR A 13 -8.37 -6.13 -11.16
N ASP A 14 -7.79 -6.67 -10.07
CA ASP A 14 -7.45 -8.08 -9.93
C ASP A 14 -8.44 -8.77 -8.95
N PRO A 15 -9.43 -9.53 -9.46
CA PRO A 15 -10.40 -10.22 -8.61
C PRO A 15 -9.79 -11.36 -7.81
N LEU A 16 -8.71 -11.99 -8.30
CA LEU A 16 -8.05 -13.06 -7.56
C LEU A 16 -7.30 -12.50 -6.37
N TYR A 17 -6.56 -11.40 -6.57
CA TYR A 17 -5.93 -10.66 -5.48
C TYR A 17 -6.95 -10.26 -4.41
N SER A 18 -8.08 -9.67 -4.82
CA SER A 18 -9.12 -9.25 -3.88
C SER A 18 -9.70 -10.44 -3.10
N ALA A 19 -9.99 -11.57 -3.77
CA ALA A 19 -10.47 -12.78 -3.12
C ALA A 19 -9.45 -13.37 -2.13
N PHE A 20 -8.16 -13.39 -2.48
CA PHE A 20 -7.10 -13.86 -1.57
C PHE A 20 -6.95 -12.94 -0.37
N ARG A 21 -6.93 -11.62 -0.58
CA ARG A 21 -6.87 -10.63 0.50
C ARG A 21 -8.03 -10.85 1.48
N ASP A 22 -9.24 -10.95 0.97
CA ASP A 22 -10.44 -11.06 1.80
C ASP A 22 -10.41 -12.39 2.58
N LEU A 23 -10.04 -13.51 1.93
CA LEU A 23 -9.87 -14.81 2.59
C LEU A 23 -8.83 -14.75 3.73
N LEU A 24 -7.64 -14.20 3.46
CA LEU A 24 -6.55 -14.10 4.44
C LEU A 24 -6.91 -13.14 5.59
N SER A 25 -7.72 -12.12 5.32
CA SER A 25 -8.23 -11.20 6.34
C SER A 25 -9.28 -11.87 7.21
N ASP A 26 -10.22 -12.61 6.62
CA ASP A 26 -11.29 -13.32 7.32
C ASP A 26 -10.75 -14.41 8.25
N GLU A 27 -9.68 -15.10 7.86
CA GLU A 27 -9.00 -16.08 8.73
C GLU A 27 -8.09 -15.41 9.79
N GLY A 28 -7.82 -14.11 9.67
CA GLY A 28 -6.99 -13.34 10.61
C GLY A 28 -5.48 -13.42 10.38
N SER A 29 -5.03 -13.93 9.23
CA SER A 29 -3.61 -13.99 8.85
C SER A 29 -3.04 -12.61 8.50
N ILE A 30 -3.87 -11.73 7.95
CA ILE A 30 -3.55 -10.33 7.66
C ILE A 30 -4.62 -9.40 8.23
N ARG A 31 -4.30 -8.12 8.30
CA ARG A 31 -5.28 -7.05 8.51
C ARG A 31 -5.35 -6.20 7.25
N VAL A 32 -6.55 -5.77 6.89
CA VAL A 32 -6.79 -4.80 5.83
C VAL A 32 -7.23 -3.51 6.49
N VAL A 33 -6.45 -2.45 6.33
CA VAL A 33 -6.66 -1.16 7.01
C VAL A 33 -6.58 0.00 6.02
N PRO A 34 -7.20 1.15 6.31
CA PRO A 34 -6.99 2.35 5.51
C PRO A 34 -5.60 2.94 5.77
N LEU A 35 -5.07 3.70 4.81
CA LEU A 35 -3.73 4.28 4.83
C LEU A 35 -3.37 5.02 6.14
N PRO A 36 -4.27 5.80 6.78
CA PRO A 36 -3.97 6.46 8.05
C PRO A 36 -3.75 5.53 9.26
N GLU A 37 -4.10 4.24 9.15
CA GLU A 37 -3.86 3.22 10.18
C GLU A 37 -2.56 2.45 9.96
N VAL A 38 -1.88 2.66 8.83
CA VAL A 38 -0.54 2.13 8.59
C VAL A 38 0.45 2.94 9.44
N PRO A 39 1.31 2.31 10.26
CA PRO A 39 2.25 3.04 11.13
C PRO A 39 3.26 3.90 10.36
N ASP A 40 3.95 3.30 9.38
CA ASP A 40 5.00 3.93 8.58
C ASP A 40 4.68 3.78 7.07
N PRO A 41 3.63 4.44 6.55
CA PRO A 41 3.23 4.30 5.15
C PRO A 41 4.28 4.93 4.23
N ASN A 42 4.67 4.21 3.16
CA ASN A 42 5.54 4.77 2.12
C ASN A 42 4.70 5.31 0.96
N VAL A 43 4.57 6.64 0.93
CA VAL A 43 3.83 7.36 -0.13
C VAL A 43 4.75 8.14 -1.07
N SER A 44 6.07 7.88 -1.06
CA SER A 44 7.04 8.64 -1.87
C SER A 44 6.73 8.62 -3.36
N ASP A 45 6.10 7.54 -3.83
CA ASP A 45 5.80 7.32 -5.23
C ASP A 45 4.46 7.96 -5.65
N TYR A 46 3.72 8.57 -4.71
CA TYR A 46 2.40 9.12 -4.92
C TYR A 46 2.41 10.65 -4.77
N GLU A 47 2.76 11.37 -5.85
CA GLU A 47 2.79 12.85 -5.87
C GLU A 47 1.46 13.55 -5.48
N TRP A 48 0.35 12.81 -5.51
CA TRP A 48 -0.98 13.32 -5.17
C TRP A 48 -1.31 13.20 -3.68
N ILE A 49 -0.48 12.50 -2.88
CA ILE A 49 -0.63 12.42 -1.43
C ILE A 49 0.24 13.50 -0.78
N ASP A 50 -0.41 14.43 -0.08
CA ASP A 50 0.27 15.35 0.83
C ASP A 50 0.61 14.61 2.14
N VAL A 51 1.91 14.45 2.41
CA VAL A 51 2.45 13.74 3.58
C VAL A 51 2.06 14.45 4.89
N ASP A 52 2.05 15.79 4.90
CA ASP A 52 1.67 16.54 6.09
C ASP A 52 0.17 16.40 6.37
N ALA A 53 -0.65 16.39 5.32
CA ALA A 53 -2.08 16.10 5.42
C ALA A 53 -2.34 14.67 5.91
N LEU A 54 -1.62 13.68 5.40
CA LEU A 54 -1.71 12.29 5.86
C LEU A 54 -1.36 12.19 7.35
N ASN A 55 -0.23 12.75 7.78
CA ASN A 55 0.18 12.77 9.19
C ASN A 55 -0.86 13.44 10.10
N ALA A 56 -1.44 14.56 9.65
CA ALA A 56 -2.50 15.26 10.37
C ALA A 56 -3.79 14.45 10.50
N ILE A 57 -4.11 13.60 9.51
CA ILE A 57 -5.25 12.68 9.53
C ILE A 57 -4.94 11.48 10.45
N SER A 58 -3.78 10.84 10.29
CA SER A 58 -3.37 9.67 11.08
C SER A 58 -3.37 9.97 12.58
N SER A 59 -2.82 11.13 12.99
CA SER A 59 -2.76 11.55 14.40
C SER A 59 -4.13 11.70 15.08
N ARG A 60 -5.20 11.99 14.32
CA ARG A 60 -6.56 12.13 14.85
C ARG A 60 -7.49 10.98 14.46
N TRP A 61 -7.00 9.98 13.73
CA TRP A 61 -7.83 8.96 13.09
C TRP A 61 -8.73 8.21 14.08
N VAL A 62 -8.17 7.87 15.25
CA VAL A 62 -8.89 7.19 16.34
C VAL A 62 -10.04 8.02 16.91
N THR A 63 -9.97 9.36 16.80
CA THR A 63 -11.01 10.27 17.30
C THR A 63 -12.13 10.56 16.27
N LEU A 64 -11.91 10.21 15.00
CA LEU A 64 -12.90 10.43 13.95
C LEU A 64 -13.95 9.31 13.95
N ASP A 65 -15.21 9.71 13.78
CA ASP A 65 -16.31 8.80 13.48
C ASP A 65 -16.26 8.34 12.01
N MET A 66 -17.17 7.46 11.61
CA MET A 66 -17.19 6.89 10.26
C MET A 66 -17.32 7.96 9.17
N GLU A 67 -18.14 8.99 9.39
CA GLU A 67 -18.31 10.08 8.43
C GLU A 67 -17.06 10.97 8.35
N GLY A 68 -16.46 11.28 9.50
CA GLY A 68 -15.20 12.02 9.58
C GLY A 68 -14.06 11.30 8.86
N ARG A 69 -13.95 9.98 9.04
CA ARG A 69 -12.97 9.13 8.33
C ARG A 69 -13.19 9.14 6.82
N ALA A 70 -14.43 8.93 6.36
CA ALA A 70 -14.77 8.96 4.95
C ALA A 70 -14.45 10.33 4.31
N ARG A 71 -14.78 11.42 5.01
CA ARG A 71 -14.50 12.78 4.55
C ARG A 71 -13.00 13.05 4.49
N ALA A 72 -12.24 12.67 5.52
CA ALA A 72 -10.79 12.84 5.59
C ALA A 72 -10.08 12.13 4.42
N LEU A 73 -10.40 10.85 4.18
CA LEU A 73 -9.84 10.11 3.04
C LEU A 73 -10.24 10.73 1.70
N SER A 74 -11.51 11.11 1.54
CA SER A 74 -11.99 11.75 0.31
C SER A 74 -11.22 13.05 0.00
N HIS A 75 -10.91 13.85 1.02
CA HIS A 75 -10.08 15.05 0.85
C HIS A 75 -8.63 14.72 0.50
N LEU A 76 -8.04 13.73 1.17
CA LEU A 76 -6.66 13.28 0.93
C LEU A 76 -6.47 12.80 -0.52
N VAL A 77 -7.47 12.09 -1.04
CA VAL A 77 -7.42 11.43 -2.36
C VAL A 77 -7.88 12.34 -3.50
N ARG A 78 -8.60 13.42 -3.21
CA ARG A 78 -9.15 14.33 -4.22
C ARG A 78 -8.16 14.74 -5.33
N PRO A 79 -6.87 15.02 -5.06
CA PRO A 79 -5.92 15.36 -6.11
C PRO A 79 -5.68 14.23 -7.14
N SER A 80 -5.78 12.95 -6.76
CA SER A 80 -5.57 11.83 -7.68
C SER A 80 -6.71 11.68 -8.68
N LEU A 81 -7.95 11.94 -8.25
CA LEU A 81 -9.15 11.90 -9.09
C LEU A 81 -9.09 12.91 -10.25
N ILE A 82 -8.39 14.03 -10.06
CA ILE A 82 -8.19 15.05 -11.11
C ILE A 82 -7.18 14.57 -12.15
N ARG A 83 -6.18 13.77 -11.73
CA ARG A 83 -5.10 13.28 -12.59
C ARG A 83 -5.44 12.00 -13.35
N SER A 84 -6.53 11.31 -12.99
CA SER A 84 -6.93 10.01 -13.56
C SER A 84 -5.82 8.95 -13.54
N SER A 85 -4.90 9.07 -12.60
CA SER A 85 -3.79 8.14 -12.35
C SER A 85 -3.46 8.16 -10.86
N PRO A 86 -3.42 6.99 -10.17
CA PRO A 86 -3.61 5.64 -10.70
C PRO A 86 -5.10 5.32 -11.00
N SER A 87 -5.40 4.12 -11.51
CA SER A 87 -6.80 3.67 -11.68
C SER A 87 -7.57 3.63 -10.36
N THR A 88 -8.90 3.69 -10.42
CA THR A 88 -9.76 3.61 -9.23
C THR A 88 -9.49 2.35 -8.40
N SER A 89 -9.33 1.19 -9.04
CA SER A 89 -9.02 -0.06 -8.35
C SER A 89 -7.69 0.01 -7.60
N ARG A 90 -6.67 0.59 -8.23
CA ARG A 90 -5.37 0.76 -7.58
C ARG A 90 -5.43 1.75 -6.42
N LEU A 91 -6.22 2.80 -6.56
CA LEU A 91 -6.45 3.79 -5.53
C LEU A 91 -7.14 3.18 -4.30
N GLU A 92 -8.11 2.29 -4.50
CA GLU A 92 -8.75 1.53 -3.43
C GLU A 92 -7.74 0.67 -2.66
N GLU A 93 -6.81 0.00 -3.34
CA GLU A 93 -5.76 -0.78 -2.70
C GLU A 93 -4.78 0.07 -1.88
N ILE A 94 -4.34 1.20 -2.42
CA ILE A 94 -3.35 2.07 -1.78
C ILE A 94 -3.94 2.81 -0.59
N VAL A 95 -5.23 3.17 -0.64
CA VAL A 95 -5.81 4.08 0.37
C VAL A 95 -6.77 3.38 1.32
N TRP A 96 -7.59 2.45 0.85
CA TRP A 96 -8.63 1.81 1.67
C TRP A 96 -8.25 0.41 2.10
N HIS A 97 -7.54 -0.34 1.26
CA HIS A 97 -7.25 -1.76 1.47
C HIS A 97 -5.76 -2.05 1.65
N CYS A 98 -5.09 -1.29 2.53
CA CYS A 98 -3.69 -1.51 2.84
C CYS A 98 -3.53 -2.84 3.59
N VAL A 99 -2.80 -3.78 2.98
CA VAL A 99 -2.55 -5.10 3.56
C VAL A 99 -1.41 -5.03 4.56
N MET A 100 -1.70 -5.41 5.80
CA MET A 100 -0.77 -5.44 6.93
C MET A 100 -0.59 -6.87 7.43
N GLY A 101 0.64 -7.37 7.41
CA GLY A 101 1.02 -8.60 8.10
C GLY A 101 1.23 -8.36 9.60
N ASN A 102 1.34 -9.47 10.34
CA ASN A 102 1.62 -9.42 11.78
C ASN A 102 3.04 -8.88 12.04
N GLY A 103 3.14 -7.82 12.85
CA GLY A 103 4.42 -7.19 13.20
C GLY A 103 4.99 -6.26 12.13
N TRP A 104 4.28 -6.05 11.02
CA TRP A 104 4.71 -5.10 9.98
C TRP A 104 4.45 -3.66 10.41
N SER A 105 5.40 -2.77 10.11
CA SER A 105 5.25 -1.32 10.29
C SER A 105 4.71 -0.61 9.04
N THR A 106 4.83 -1.25 7.88
CA THR A 106 4.41 -0.71 6.58
C THR A 106 3.55 -1.73 5.82
N ASP A 107 2.66 -1.23 4.95
CA ASP A 107 1.77 -2.06 4.14
C ASP A 107 2.48 -2.76 2.97
N LEU A 108 1.82 -3.76 2.40
CA LEU A 108 2.32 -4.55 1.28
C LEU A 108 2.67 -3.72 0.04
N ALA A 109 1.88 -2.69 -0.31
CA ALA A 109 2.15 -1.88 -1.49
C ALA A 109 3.43 -1.05 -1.30
N SER A 110 3.61 -0.48 -0.12
CA SER A 110 4.84 0.21 0.31
C SER A 110 6.07 -0.72 0.31
N GLN A 111 5.91 -1.98 0.76
CA GLN A 111 6.97 -2.99 0.70
C GLN A 111 7.34 -3.35 -0.74
N ILE A 112 6.35 -3.51 -1.63
CA ILE A 112 6.59 -3.80 -3.06
C ILE A 112 7.29 -2.62 -3.75
N SER A 113 6.87 -1.38 -3.47
CA SER A 113 7.55 -0.17 -3.96
C SER A 113 9.02 -0.16 -3.51
N SER A 114 9.27 -0.42 -2.23
CA SER A 114 10.63 -0.47 -1.68
C SER A 114 11.45 -1.62 -2.28
N ALA A 115 10.82 -2.78 -2.51
CA ALA A 115 11.46 -3.92 -3.14
C ALA A 115 11.91 -3.64 -4.58
N LYS A 116 11.09 -2.91 -5.34
CA LYS A 116 11.38 -2.58 -6.74
C LYS A 116 12.71 -1.83 -6.89
N LYS A 117 13.06 -0.98 -5.92
CA LYS A 117 14.33 -0.21 -5.90
C LYS A 117 15.57 -1.10 -5.96
N TYR A 118 15.52 -2.33 -5.42
CA TYR A 118 16.64 -3.28 -5.57
C TYR A 118 16.96 -3.60 -7.04
N TRP A 119 15.96 -3.72 -7.90
CA TRP A 119 16.16 -4.00 -9.33
C TRP A 119 16.45 -2.74 -10.16
N GLU A 120 16.25 -1.54 -9.59
CA GLU A 120 16.67 -0.28 -10.20
C GLU A 120 18.16 0.00 -9.91
N ASP A 121 18.63 -0.36 -8.71
CA ASP A 121 19.98 -0.06 -8.23
C ASP A 121 21.02 -1.17 -8.52
N ASP A 122 20.60 -2.44 -8.56
CA ASP A 122 21.50 -3.60 -8.66
C ASP A 122 21.25 -4.47 -9.91
N ASN A 123 22.23 -5.31 -10.24
CA ASN A 123 22.03 -6.42 -11.19
C ASN A 123 20.92 -7.38 -10.69
N PRO A 124 20.06 -7.93 -11.56
CA PRO A 124 18.95 -8.81 -11.16
C PRO A 124 19.32 -9.97 -10.22
N SER A 125 20.50 -10.56 -10.38
CA SER A 125 20.97 -11.64 -9.49
C SER A 125 21.27 -11.15 -8.08
N ILE A 126 21.86 -9.96 -7.97
CA ILE A 126 22.22 -9.33 -6.69
C ILE A 126 20.94 -8.81 -6.01
N ALA A 127 20.08 -8.14 -6.76
CA ALA A 127 18.77 -7.67 -6.29
C ALA A 127 17.94 -8.82 -5.70
N SER A 128 17.86 -9.95 -6.43
CA SER A 128 17.14 -11.15 -5.97
C SER A 128 17.74 -11.73 -4.69
N SER A 129 19.07 -11.81 -4.59
CA SER A 129 19.75 -12.28 -3.37
C SER A 129 19.43 -11.38 -2.18
N LYS A 130 19.60 -10.06 -2.33
CA LYS A 130 19.32 -9.08 -1.26
C LYS A 130 17.86 -9.13 -0.82
N PHE A 131 16.93 -9.22 -1.76
CA PHE A 131 15.50 -9.35 -1.50
C PHE A 131 15.18 -10.62 -0.69
N VAL A 132 15.66 -11.78 -1.14
CA VAL A 132 15.42 -13.07 -0.48
C VAL A 132 16.05 -13.09 0.91
N ASP A 133 17.28 -12.60 1.05
CA ASP A 133 17.96 -12.52 2.34
C ASP A 133 17.18 -11.65 3.34
N LYS A 134 16.64 -10.52 2.89
CA LYS A 134 15.81 -9.64 3.73
C LYS A 134 14.51 -10.32 4.13
N LEU A 135 13.82 -10.95 3.19
CA LEU A 135 12.56 -11.65 3.44
C LEU A 135 12.74 -12.82 4.42
N ILE A 136 13.81 -13.61 4.28
CA ILE A 136 14.10 -14.74 5.19
C ILE A 136 14.44 -14.23 6.59
N ARG A 137 15.21 -13.13 6.69
CA ARG A 137 15.68 -12.61 7.98
C ARG A 137 14.57 -11.89 8.75
N ASP A 138 13.83 -11.03 8.06
CA ASP A 138 12.94 -10.04 8.67
C ASP A 138 11.45 -10.37 8.47
N GLY A 139 11.11 -11.27 7.54
CA GLY A 139 9.72 -11.61 7.20
C GLY A 139 8.96 -10.49 6.47
N GLN A 140 9.67 -9.44 6.05
CA GLN A 140 9.16 -8.26 5.36
C GLN A 140 10.30 -7.59 4.57
N ILE A 141 9.95 -6.60 3.75
CA ILE A 141 10.90 -5.81 2.94
C ILE A 141 11.01 -4.40 3.47
#